data_AF-A0A9Q1A2P1-F1
#
_entry.id   AF-A0A9Q1A2P1-F1
#
_cell.length_a   1.000
_cell.length_b   1.000
_cell.length_c   1.000
_cell.angle_alpha   90.00
_cell.angle_beta   90.00
_cell.angle_gamma   90.00
#
_symmetry.space_group_name_H-M   'P 1'
#
loop_
_entity.id
_entity.type
_entity.pdbx_description
1 polymer ?
#
loop_
_entity_poly.entity_id
_entity_poly.type
_entity_poly.pdbx_seq_one_letter_code
_entity_poly.pdbx_strand_id
1 'polypeptide(L)'
;MWECPDFFPVSLSGEKGLDPSVMGQNVKHVLKVSLDMTRYEYYTLGTYDKKKDRYFPDEGLVDGWAGLRLDYGNFYASKTFYDPSTNRRILWGWANESDAVQQDKDKGWAGIQLIPRKVWLDPSGKQLLQSSTTGDHVEVKVTTAAQADVDVTFSFPSLDKAEPFDPKWAKLDALDVCAQKGSKAPGRDSVPDKHKVLLCSDARSSSLGEGLYKPSFAGFVDVDLTDKKLSLRSLIDHSVVESFGAGGRIAITSRVYPTTAVFEKARLFVFNNGSETITVESLNAWSMNKPVMNVPVKS
;
A
#
# COMPACT_ATOMS: atom_id res chain seq x y z
N MET A 1 21.95 0.45 -7.31
CA MET A 1 22.37 -0.65 -6.41
C MET A 1 21.13 -1.37 -5.91
N TRP A 2 21.18 -2.69 -5.77
CA TRP A 2 20.16 -3.43 -5.02
C TRP A 2 20.49 -3.36 -3.53
N GLU A 3 19.50 -2.99 -2.74
CA GLU A 3 19.57 -2.95 -1.29
C GLU A 3 18.54 -3.90 -0.70
N CYS A 4 18.78 -4.31 0.54
CA CYS A 4 17.87 -5.10 1.37
C CYS A 4 17.12 -6.22 0.58
N PRO A 5 17.85 -7.11 -0.13
CA PRO A 5 17.20 -8.21 -0.81
C PRO A 5 16.45 -9.08 0.20
N ASP A 6 15.33 -9.62 -0.23
CA ASP A 6 14.55 -10.60 0.51
C ASP A 6 14.07 -11.69 -0.44
N PHE A 7 14.21 -12.95 -0.01
CA PHE A 7 13.87 -14.12 -0.81
C PHE A 7 13.14 -15.13 0.03
N PHE A 8 11.87 -15.39 -0.30
CA PHE A 8 11.03 -16.20 0.56
C PHE A 8 9.93 -16.96 -0.17
N PRO A 9 9.48 -18.11 0.37
CA PRO A 9 8.37 -18.86 -0.16
C PRO A 9 7.00 -18.29 0.25
N VAL A 10 6.03 -18.45 -0.63
CA VAL A 10 4.60 -18.18 -0.41
C VAL A 10 3.77 -19.39 -0.84
N SER A 11 2.71 -19.68 -0.10
CA SER A 11 1.77 -20.77 -0.42
C SER A 11 0.95 -20.42 -1.66
N LEU A 12 0.71 -21.40 -2.54
CA LEU A 12 -0.22 -21.24 -3.66
C LEU A 12 -1.69 -21.17 -3.23
N SER A 13 -2.00 -21.53 -1.99
CA SER A 13 -3.35 -21.49 -1.45
C SER A 13 -3.40 -20.96 -0.02
N GLY A 14 -4.49 -20.25 0.28
CA GLY A 14 -4.72 -19.62 1.58
C GLY A 14 -3.76 -18.48 1.87
N GLU A 15 -3.72 -18.07 3.14
CA GLU A 15 -3.03 -16.85 3.57
C GLU A 15 -1.88 -17.12 4.55
N LYS A 16 -1.47 -18.38 4.68
CA LYS A 16 -0.44 -18.77 5.64
C LYS A 16 0.93 -18.34 5.13
N GLY A 17 1.73 -17.79 6.05
CA GLY A 17 3.16 -17.64 5.85
C GLY A 17 3.83 -19.01 5.85
N LEU A 18 4.94 -19.11 5.13
CA LEU A 18 5.79 -20.30 5.10
C LEU A 18 7.15 -19.98 5.70
N ASP A 19 7.71 -20.96 6.42
CA ASP A 19 9.12 -20.91 6.84
C ASP A 19 10.02 -20.78 5.60
N PRO A 20 11.12 -19.99 5.65
CA PRO A 20 12.00 -19.79 4.51
C PRO A 20 12.58 -21.06 3.89
N SER A 21 12.64 -22.17 4.63
CA SER A 21 13.16 -23.46 4.13
C SER A 21 12.15 -24.28 3.34
N VAL A 22 10.87 -23.89 3.31
CA VAL A 22 9.79 -24.66 2.67
C VAL A 22 9.93 -24.65 1.15
N MET A 23 9.89 -25.84 0.56
CA MET A 23 9.97 -26.07 -0.88
C MET A 23 8.86 -27.04 -1.32
N GLY A 24 8.44 -26.97 -2.58
CA GLY A 24 7.52 -27.97 -3.15
C GLY A 24 6.69 -27.43 -4.31
N GLN A 25 5.80 -28.29 -4.84
CA GLN A 25 4.92 -27.94 -5.96
C GLN A 25 3.84 -26.90 -5.59
N ASN A 26 3.52 -26.78 -4.29
CA ASN A 26 2.48 -25.86 -3.80
C ASN A 26 3.04 -24.50 -3.33
N VAL A 27 4.23 -24.12 -3.83
CA VAL A 27 4.98 -22.96 -3.36
C VAL A 27 5.47 -22.14 -4.55
N LYS A 28 5.32 -20.82 -4.45
CA LYS A 28 6.08 -19.85 -5.26
C LYS A 28 7.12 -19.15 -4.39
N HIS A 29 8.11 -18.54 -5.03
CA HIS A 29 9.11 -17.72 -4.36
C HIS A 29 8.92 -16.26 -4.75
N VAL A 30 9.15 -15.39 -3.79
CA VAL A 30 9.23 -13.95 -3.98
C VAL A 30 10.70 -13.57 -3.95
N LEU A 31 11.17 -12.87 -5.00
CA LEU A 31 12.44 -12.16 -4.97
C LEU A 31 12.12 -10.67 -4.90
N LYS A 32 12.49 -10.05 -3.78
CA LYS A 32 12.26 -8.64 -3.49
C LYS A 32 13.59 -7.90 -3.37
N VAL A 33 13.64 -6.68 -3.88
CA VAL A 33 14.80 -5.79 -3.80
C VAL A 33 14.37 -4.34 -3.60
N SER A 34 15.21 -3.59 -2.91
CA SER A 34 15.10 -2.14 -2.75
C SER A 34 16.04 -1.45 -3.73
N LEU A 35 15.59 -0.43 -4.45
CA LEU A 35 16.46 0.31 -5.37
C LEU A 35 16.87 1.66 -4.78
N ASP A 36 18.17 1.87 -4.57
CA ASP A 36 18.72 3.09 -3.95
C ASP A 36 18.32 4.38 -4.68
N MET A 37 18.38 4.39 -6.03
CA MET A 37 18.10 5.59 -6.81
C MET A 37 16.62 6.02 -6.79
N THR A 38 15.71 5.07 -6.89
CA THR A 38 14.27 5.35 -7.00
C THR A 38 13.58 5.34 -5.64
N ARG A 39 14.22 4.73 -4.64
CA ARG A 39 13.64 4.40 -3.35
C ARG A 39 12.37 3.56 -3.45
N TYR A 40 12.24 2.78 -4.53
CA TYR A 40 11.13 1.84 -4.71
C TYR A 40 11.52 0.42 -4.32
N GLU A 41 10.51 -0.34 -3.89
CA GLU A 41 10.61 -1.71 -3.42
C GLU A 41 9.96 -2.64 -4.44
N TYR A 42 10.76 -3.23 -5.31
CA TYR A 42 10.27 -4.13 -6.35
C TYR A 42 10.28 -5.57 -5.89
N TYR A 43 9.32 -6.35 -6.39
CA TYR A 43 9.39 -7.80 -6.27
C TYR A 43 8.91 -8.50 -7.54
N THR A 44 9.38 -9.72 -7.70
CA THR A 44 8.87 -10.68 -8.68
C THR A 44 8.42 -11.95 -7.97
N LEU A 45 7.52 -12.69 -8.62
CA LEU A 45 7.11 -14.04 -8.24
C LEU A 45 7.75 -15.01 -9.21
N GLY A 46 8.05 -16.22 -8.74
CA GLY A 46 8.66 -17.22 -9.59
C GLY A 46 8.89 -18.56 -8.93
N THR A 47 9.63 -19.41 -9.63
CA THR A 47 10.00 -20.75 -9.18
C THR A 47 11.48 -20.80 -8.84
N TYR A 48 11.80 -21.40 -7.69
CA TYR A 48 13.18 -21.64 -7.28
C TYR A 48 13.56 -23.10 -7.44
N ASP A 49 14.54 -23.38 -8.30
CA ASP A 49 15.15 -24.69 -8.45
C ASP A 49 16.35 -24.80 -7.52
N LYS A 50 16.14 -25.40 -6.34
CA LYS A 50 17.18 -25.62 -5.33
C LYS A 50 18.35 -26.48 -5.83
N LYS A 51 18.12 -27.40 -6.78
CA LYS A 51 19.18 -28.26 -7.30
C LYS A 51 20.14 -27.48 -8.20
N LYS A 52 19.63 -26.51 -8.95
CA LYS A 52 20.42 -25.64 -9.82
C LYS A 52 20.81 -24.32 -9.17
N ASP A 53 20.33 -24.07 -7.96
CA ASP A 53 20.41 -22.79 -7.26
C ASP A 53 19.99 -21.61 -8.16
N ARG A 54 18.83 -21.74 -8.81
CA ARG A 54 18.36 -20.77 -9.79
C ARG A 54 16.91 -20.38 -9.57
N TYR A 55 16.67 -19.08 -9.52
CA TYR A 55 15.34 -18.48 -9.53
C TYR A 55 14.91 -18.16 -10.96
N PHE A 56 13.67 -18.49 -11.29
CA PHE A 56 13.04 -18.22 -12.57
C PHE A 56 11.79 -17.37 -12.32
N PRO A 57 11.81 -16.06 -12.64
CA PRO A 57 10.62 -15.24 -12.50
C PRO A 57 9.52 -15.72 -13.44
N ASP A 58 8.27 -15.59 -13.01
CA ASP A 58 7.10 -15.89 -13.83
C ASP A 58 7.05 -14.96 -15.06
N GLU A 59 6.45 -15.46 -16.14
CA GLU A 59 6.35 -14.72 -17.39
C GLU A 59 5.64 -13.37 -17.20
N GLY A 60 6.22 -12.31 -17.78
CA GLY A 60 5.70 -10.95 -17.71
C GLY A 60 6.06 -10.18 -16.43
N LEU A 61 6.68 -10.82 -15.43
CA LEU A 61 7.22 -10.12 -14.27
C LEU A 61 8.63 -9.59 -14.59
N VAL A 62 8.70 -8.28 -14.75
CA VAL A 62 9.93 -7.56 -15.08
C VAL A 62 10.60 -7.08 -13.80
N ASP A 63 11.89 -7.39 -13.67
CA ASP A 63 12.76 -6.81 -12.67
C ASP A 63 13.22 -5.42 -13.15
N GLY A 64 12.36 -4.42 -12.95
CA GLY A 64 12.59 -3.06 -13.43
C GLY A 64 11.40 -2.14 -13.17
N TRP A 65 11.35 -1.00 -13.85
CA TRP A 65 10.40 0.08 -13.58
C TRP A 65 8.92 -0.33 -13.62
N ALA A 66 8.59 -1.33 -14.45
CA ALA A 66 7.26 -1.91 -14.62
C ALA A 66 6.96 -3.09 -13.68
N GLY A 67 7.88 -3.43 -12.77
CA GLY A 67 7.73 -4.50 -11.80
C GLY A 67 6.69 -4.19 -10.73
N LEU A 68 6.23 -5.24 -10.05
CA LEU A 68 5.31 -5.11 -8.91
C LEU A 68 6.03 -4.44 -7.74
N ARG A 69 5.31 -3.62 -6.98
CA ARG A 69 5.82 -3.00 -5.77
C ARG A 69 5.06 -3.47 -4.55
N LEU A 70 5.74 -3.62 -3.42
CA LEU A 70 5.07 -3.87 -2.14
C LEU A 70 4.27 -2.64 -1.70
N ASP A 71 4.71 -1.44 -2.05
CA ASP A 71 3.99 -0.21 -1.76
C ASP A 71 4.36 0.82 -2.83
N TYR A 72 3.39 1.63 -3.25
CA TYR A 72 3.54 2.60 -4.34
C TYR A 72 3.80 4.03 -3.82
N GLY A 73 4.04 4.19 -2.51
CA GLY A 73 4.37 5.45 -1.87
C GLY A 73 5.75 5.45 -1.18
N ASN A 74 5.84 6.14 -0.04
CA ASN A 74 7.06 6.28 0.77
C ASN A 74 7.24 5.06 1.68
N PHE A 75 7.83 4.00 1.12
CA PHE A 75 8.05 2.71 1.77
C PHE A 75 9.33 2.09 1.21
N TYR A 76 10.33 1.87 2.06
CA TYR A 76 11.68 1.47 1.64
C TYR A 76 12.34 0.49 2.60
N ALA A 77 13.42 -0.15 2.14
CA ALA A 77 14.28 -1.07 2.88
C ALA A 77 13.50 -2.18 3.60
N SER A 78 12.43 -2.66 2.98
CA SER A 78 11.50 -3.57 3.63
C SER A 78 12.09 -4.97 3.78
N LYS A 79 11.63 -5.67 4.82
CA LYS A 79 12.09 -7.02 5.13
C LYS A 79 10.97 -7.83 5.76
N THR A 80 10.91 -9.10 5.40
CA THR A 80 9.94 -10.03 5.95
C THR A 80 10.56 -11.02 6.91
N PHE A 81 9.75 -11.55 7.82
CA PHE A 81 10.07 -12.75 8.59
C PHE A 81 8.83 -13.65 8.68
N TYR A 82 9.06 -14.93 8.95
CA TYR A 82 7.99 -15.89 9.25
C TYR A 82 7.76 -15.94 10.75
N ASP A 83 6.52 -15.75 11.17
CA ASP A 83 6.05 -15.95 12.54
C ASP A 83 5.44 -17.35 12.68
N PRO A 84 6.15 -18.31 13.31
CA PRO A 84 5.65 -19.68 13.48
C PRO A 84 4.50 -19.78 14.50
N SER A 85 4.35 -18.80 15.41
CA SER A 85 3.31 -18.83 16.43
C SER A 85 1.92 -18.57 15.84
N THR A 86 1.85 -17.75 14.80
CA THR A 86 0.60 -17.40 14.12
C THR A 86 0.53 -17.86 12.67
N ASN A 87 1.56 -18.55 12.16
CA ASN A 87 1.67 -19.01 10.79
C ASN A 87 1.50 -17.89 9.75
N ARG A 88 2.14 -16.74 9.99
CA ARG A 88 2.05 -15.55 9.12
C ARG A 88 3.44 -15.13 8.65
N ARG A 89 3.51 -14.54 7.46
CA ARG A 89 4.69 -13.78 7.04
C ARG A 89 4.42 -12.31 7.31
N ILE A 90 5.30 -11.68 8.06
CA ILE A 90 5.17 -10.29 8.49
C ILE A 90 6.19 -9.45 7.74
N LEU A 91 5.73 -8.37 7.12
CA LEU A 91 6.50 -7.37 6.40
C LEU A 91 6.66 -6.12 7.27
N TRP A 92 7.90 -5.67 7.40
CA TRP A 92 8.29 -4.38 7.95
C TRP A 92 8.86 -3.50 6.85
N GLY A 93 8.69 -2.19 6.97
CA GLY A 93 9.22 -1.20 6.04
C GLY A 93 9.51 0.12 6.74
N TRP A 94 10.55 0.80 6.25
CA TRP A 94 10.94 2.13 6.70
C TRP A 94 10.32 3.19 5.79
N ALA A 95 9.71 4.22 6.37
CA ALA A 95 9.37 5.45 5.65
C ALA A 95 10.33 6.55 6.08
N ASN A 96 10.98 7.16 5.08
CA ASN A 96 11.78 8.35 5.34
C ASN A 96 10.87 9.58 5.51
N GLU A 97 11.44 10.68 5.97
CA GLU A 97 10.70 11.93 6.10
C GLU A 97 10.38 12.57 4.73
N SER A 98 9.37 13.45 4.71
CA SER A 98 9.05 14.29 3.54
C SER A 98 9.14 15.78 3.89
N ASP A 99 9.72 16.11 5.05
CA ASP A 99 10.05 17.46 5.45
C ASP A 99 11.56 17.71 5.26
N ALA A 100 12.03 18.91 5.58
CA ALA A 100 13.41 19.30 5.33
C ALA A 100 14.34 18.83 6.45
N VAL A 101 15.62 18.59 6.12
CA VAL A 101 16.66 18.19 7.11
C VAL A 101 16.77 19.14 8.31
N GLN A 102 16.47 20.43 8.13
CA GLN A 102 16.44 21.35 9.27
C GLN A 102 15.25 21.05 10.21
N GLN A 103 14.08 20.71 9.66
CA GLN A 103 12.91 20.31 10.44
C GLN A 103 13.15 19.00 11.19
N ASP A 104 13.90 18.05 10.61
CA ASP A 104 14.39 16.86 11.30
C ASP A 104 15.21 17.20 12.55
N LYS A 105 16.15 18.15 12.40
CA LYS A 105 16.98 18.61 13.52
C LYS A 105 16.15 19.32 14.58
N ASP A 106 15.21 20.17 14.16
CA ASP A 106 14.38 20.97 15.05
C ASP A 106 13.40 20.10 15.85
N LYS A 107 12.81 19.06 15.23
CA LYS A 107 11.92 18.10 15.90
C LYS A 107 12.67 17.01 16.67
N GLY A 108 13.96 16.80 16.38
CA GLY A 108 14.87 15.93 17.13
C GLY A 108 14.81 14.44 16.75
N TRP A 109 14.15 14.08 15.64
CA TRP A 109 14.05 12.71 15.15
C TRP A 109 13.79 12.69 13.64
N ALA A 110 14.05 11.57 12.97
CA ALA A 110 13.71 11.36 11.56
C ALA A 110 13.58 9.86 11.25
N GLY A 111 12.63 9.50 10.39
CA GLY A 111 12.34 8.15 9.96
C GLY A 111 11.38 7.42 10.91
N ILE A 112 10.46 6.64 10.32
CA ILE A 112 9.55 5.78 11.06
C ILE A 112 9.53 4.37 10.49
N GLN A 113 9.26 3.38 11.33
CA GLN A 113 8.77 2.08 10.87
C GLN A 113 7.27 2.17 10.64
N LEU A 114 6.80 1.50 9.59
CA LEU A 114 5.39 1.41 9.24
C LEU A 114 4.72 0.25 9.96
N ILE A 115 3.38 0.24 9.98
CA ILE A 115 2.63 -0.80 10.68
C ILE A 115 2.95 -2.17 10.04
N PRO A 116 3.29 -3.20 10.84
CA PRO A 116 3.60 -4.51 10.30
C PRO A 116 2.43 -5.09 9.49
N ARG A 117 2.74 -5.65 8.33
CA ARG A 117 1.73 -6.17 7.40
C ARG A 117 1.85 -7.69 7.30
N LYS A 118 0.74 -8.40 7.40
CA LYS A 118 0.66 -9.79 6.95
C LYS A 118 0.72 -9.80 5.43
N VAL A 119 1.55 -10.66 4.84
CA VAL A 119 1.68 -10.79 3.38
C VAL A 119 1.48 -12.23 2.93
N TRP A 120 0.75 -12.42 1.83
CA TRP A 120 0.50 -13.73 1.22
C TRP A 120 0.23 -13.61 -0.28
N LEU A 121 0.16 -14.74 -0.99
CA LEU A 121 -0.08 -14.75 -2.43
C LEU A 121 -1.58 -14.54 -2.71
N ASP A 122 -1.89 -13.64 -3.65
CA ASP A 122 -3.24 -13.48 -4.16
C ASP A 122 -3.74 -14.78 -4.82
N PRO A 123 -5.03 -15.16 -4.73
CA PRO A 123 -5.56 -16.36 -5.39
C PRO A 123 -5.33 -16.44 -6.90
N SER A 124 -5.13 -15.30 -7.59
CA SER A 124 -4.73 -15.30 -9.00
C SER A 124 -3.32 -15.83 -9.24
N GLY A 125 -2.47 -15.87 -8.20
CA GLY A 125 -1.07 -16.24 -8.26
C GLY A 125 -0.16 -15.20 -8.92
N LYS A 126 -0.64 -13.96 -9.13
CA LYS A 126 0.05 -12.91 -9.91
C LYS A 126 0.61 -11.75 -9.10
N GLN A 127 0.21 -11.60 -7.84
CA GLN A 127 0.68 -10.54 -6.94
C GLN A 127 0.58 -10.97 -5.48
N LEU A 128 1.19 -10.20 -4.59
CA LEU A 128 1.02 -10.36 -3.15
C LEU A 128 -0.15 -9.50 -2.66
N LEU A 129 -0.88 -10.01 -1.67
CA LEU A 129 -1.83 -9.28 -0.86
C LEU A 129 -1.19 -8.88 0.46
N GLN A 130 -1.65 -7.76 1.01
CA GLN A 130 -1.18 -7.23 2.28
C GLN A 130 -2.36 -6.80 3.15
N SER A 131 -2.28 -7.10 4.45
CA SER A 131 -3.23 -6.57 5.43
C SER A 131 -2.47 -6.16 6.67
N SER A 132 -2.83 -5.01 7.25
CA SER A 132 -2.24 -4.60 8.53
C SER A 132 -2.55 -5.64 9.60
N THR A 133 -1.56 -5.94 10.46
CA THR A 133 -1.85 -6.74 11.64
C THR A 133 -2.76 -5.94 12.55
N THR A 134 -3.96 -6.47 12.83
CA THR A 134 -4.95 -5.85 13.71
C THR A 134 -4.35 -5.62 15.11
N GLY A 135 -4.28 -4.36 15.54
CA GLY A 135 -4.10 -3.99 16.95
C GLY A 135 -5.42 -4.02 17.71
N ASP A 136 -5.40 -3.57 18.96
CA ASP A 136 -6.63 -3.37 19.73
C ASP A 136 -7.44 -2.21 19.13
N HIS A 137 -8.67 -2.50 18.69
CA HIS A 137 -9.61 -1.48 18.19
C HIS A 137 -10.60 -1.16 19.28
N VAL A 138 -10.95 0.12 19.43
CA VAL A 138 -12.13 0.52 20.18
C VAL A 138 -13.07 1.20 19.20
N GLU A 139 -14.26 0.63 19.01
CA GLU A 139 -15.33 1.25 18.24
C GLU A 139 -15.84 2.45 19.03
N VAL A 140 -15.26 3.61 18.74
CA VAL A 140 -15.64 4.90 19.32
C VAL A 140 -15.89 5.83 18.15
N LYS A 141 -16.90 6.68 18.29
CA LYS A 141 -17.11 7.84 17.42
C LYS A 141 -15.77 8.59 17.33
N VAL A 142 -15.13 8.56 16.15
CA VAL A 142 -13.77 9.09 15.93
C VAL A 142 -13.63 10.44 16.62
N THR A 143 -12.85 10.49 17.70
CA THR A 143 -12.69 11.72 18.51
C THR A 143 -11.80 12.71 17.77
N THR A 144 -10.76 12.20 17.10
CA THR A 144 -9.90 12.94 16.18
C THR A 144 -9.51 12.10 14.98
N ALA A 145 -9.49 12.71 13.79
CA ALA A 145 -8.99 12.07 12.57
C ALA A 145 -7.47 12.01 12.49
N ALA A 146 -6.75 12.54 13.49
CA ALA A 146 -5.29 12.49 13.54
C ALA A 146 -4.76 11.08 13.84
N GLN A 147 -5.56 10.20 14.44
CA GLN A 147 -5.23 8.80 14.71
C GLN A 147 -6.48 7.93 14.49
N ALA A 148 -6.62 7.37 13.30
CA ALA A 148 -7.81 6.62 12.93
C ALA A 148 -7.50 5.43 12.01
N ASP A 149 -8.26 4.35 12.17
CA ASP A 149 -8.39 3.29 11.18
C ASP A 149 -9.76 3.44 10.51
N VAL A 150 -9.77 3.57 9.18
CA VAL A 150 -10.98 3.80 8.40
C VAL A 150 -11.08 2.71 7.36
N ASP A 151 -12.16 1.95 7.36
CA ASP A 151 -12.47 0.95 6.36
C ASP A 151 -13.80 1.29 5.68
N VAL A 152 -13.76 1.48 4.36
CA VAL A 152 -14.91 1.91 3.58
C VAL A 152 -15.06 1.02 2.34
N THR A 153 -16.31 0.63 2.08
CA THR A 153 -16.69 -0.03 0.82
C THR A 153 -17.66 0.86 0.05
N PHE A 154 -17.30 1.13 -1.19
CA PHE A 154 -18.10 1.86 -2.16
C PHE A 154 -18.75 0.90 -3.14
N SER A 155 -19.96 1.21 -3.60
CA SER A 155 -20.57 0.59 -4.77
C SER A 155 -20.91 1.63 -5.83
N PHE A 156 -21.00 1.18 -7.08
CA PHE A 156 -21.39 2.01 -8.21
C PHE A 156 -22.47 1.30 -9.05
N PRO A 157 -23.42 2.05 -9.63
CA PRO A 157 -24.52 1.45 -10.37
C PRO A 157 -24.06 0.82 -11.69
N SER A 158 -23.10 1.47 -12.37
CA SER A 158 -22.57 1.04 -13.66
C SER A 158 -21.18 1.64 -13.92
N LEU A 159 -20.46 1.05 -14.88
CA LEU A 159 -19.19 1.56 -15.42
C LEU A 159 -19.36 2.16 -16.83
N ASP A 160 -20.59 2.35 -17.32
CA ASP A 160 -20.87 2.87 -18.68
C ASP A 160 -20.29 4.27 -18.92
N LYS A 161 -20.12 5.04 -17.85
CA LYS A 161 -19.52 6.38 -17.88
C LYS A 161 -18.14 6.43 -17.24
N ALA A 162 -17.51 5.27 -17.06
CA ALA A 162 -16.10 5.24 -16.70
C ALA A 162 -15.30 6.00 -17.77
N GLU A 163 -14.34 6.83 -17.33
CA GLU A 163 -13.57 7.65 -18.25
C GLU A 163 -12.81 6.74 -19.25
N PRO A 164 -12.82 7.07 -20.56
CA PRO A 164 -12.10 6.29 -21.55
C PRO A 164 -10.59 6.38 -21.28
N PHE A 165 -9.90 5.25 -21.42
CA PHE A 165 -8.45 5.23 -21.28
C PHE A 165 -7.77 5.89 -22.49
N ASP A 166 -7.01 6.98 -22.28
CA ASP A 166 -6.12 7.55 -23.29
C ASP A 166 -4.89 6.63 -23.43
N PRO A 167 -4.66 6.06 -24.62
CA PRO A 167 -3.50 5.19 -24.87
C PRO A 167 -2.14 5.84 -24.57
N LYS A 168 -2.04 7.18 -24.53
CA LYS A 168 -0.82 7.90 -24.13
C LYS A 168 -0.43 7.61 -22.67
N TRP A 169 -1.40 7.29 -21.81
CA TRP A 169 -1.15 6.94 -20.41
C TRP A 169 -0.54 5.54 -20.26
N ALA A 170 -0.60 4.68 -21.28
CA ALA A 170 0.02 3.35 -21.21
C ALA A 170 1.55 3.41 -21.03
N LYS A 171 2.14 4.57 -21.35
CA LYS A 171 3.58 4.85 -21.21
C LYS A 171 3.90 5.76 -20.01
N LEU A 172 2.90 6.24 -19.28
CA LEU A 172 3.09 7.08 -18.10
C LEU A 172 3.09 6.22 -16.83
N ASP A 173 3.87 6.63 -15.82
CA ASP A 173 3.76 6.04 -14.49
C ASP A 173 2.36 6.41 -13.93
N ALA A 174 1.76 5.51 -13.15
CA ALA A 174 0.52 5.78 -12.43
C ALA A 174 0.62 7.08 -11.60
N LEU A 175 1.82 7.37 -11.09
CA LEU A 175 2.18 8.61 -10.42
C LEU A 175 1.90 9.86 -11.26
N ASP A 176 2.33 9.87 -12.53
CA ASP A 176 2.14 11.00 -13.43
C ASP A 176 0.66 11.22 -13.74
N VAL A 177 -0.06 10.12 -13.95
CA VAL A 177 -1.51 10.14 -14.19
C VAL A 177 -2.23 10.75 -12.98
N CYS A 178 -1.86 10.33 -11.77
CA CYS A 178 -2.41 10.86 -10.53
C CYS A 178 -2.07 12.33 -10.30
N ALA A 179 -0.83 12.75 -10.59
CA ALA A 179 -0.43 14.15 -10.46
C ALA A 179 -1.19 15.06 -11.46
N GLN A 180 -1.42 14.60 -12.69
CA GLN A 180 -2.13 15.37 -13.70
C GLN A 180 -3.63 15.47 -13.45
N LYS A 181 -4.25 14.39 -12.95
CA LYS A 181 -5.71 14.27 -12.88
C LYS A 181 -6.26 14.29 -11.45
N GLY A 182 -5.42 14.11 -10.43
CA GLY A 182 -5.87 13.91 -9.04
C GLY A 182 -6.73 12.65 -8.93
N SER A 183 -7.80 12.70 -8.14
CA SER A 183 -8.79 11.63 -8.05
C SER A 183 -9.62 11.39 -9.34
N LYS A 184 -9.33 12.09 -10.44
CA LYS A 184 -10.03 11.97 -11.74
C LYS A 184 -9.26 11.11 -12.73
N ALA A 185 -8.56 10.11 -12.21
CA ALA A 185 -7.46 9.49 -12.92
C ALA A 185 -7.86 8.12 -13.51
N PRO A 186 -7.50 7.85 -14.77
CA PRO A 186 -7.96 6.74 -15.63
C PRO A 186 -7.29 5.38 -15.36
N GLY A 187 -7.87 4.28 -15.87
CA GLY A 187 -7.37 2.90 -15.78
C GLY A 187 -6.84 2.31 -17.11
N ARG A 188 -5.65 1.64 -17.12
CA ARG A 188 -4.95 1.07 -18.32
C ARG A 188 -5.76 0.15 -19.25
N ASP A 189 -5.36 0.12 -20.54
CA ASP A 189 -5.64 -0.98 -21.45
C ASP A 189 -4.43 -1.57 -22.23
N SER A 190 -4.54 -2.87 -22.53
CA SER A 190 -3.89 -3.59 -23.65
C SER A 190 -4.69 -4.88 -24.01
N VAL A 191 -5.93 -5.03 -23.52
CA VAL A 191 -6.85 -6.13 -23.83
C VAL A 191 -8.24 -5.51 -23.99
N PRO A 192 -8.85 -5.53 -25.19
CA PRO A 192 -10.18 -4.95 -25.39
C PRO A 192 -11.15 -5.43 -24.30
N ASP A 193 -11.89 -4.51 -23.69
CA ASP A 193 -13.06 -4.75 -22.83
C ASP A 193 -12.86 -4.99 -21.31
N LYS A 194 -11.74 -4.59 -20.68
CA LYS A 194 -11.63 -4.65 -19.19
C LYS A 194 -11.28 -3.31 -18.54
N HIS A 195 -12.17 -2.82 -17.66
CA HIS A 195 -11.91 -1.63 -16.82
C HIS A 195 -10.72 -1.85 -15.87
N LYS A 196 -10.00 -0.77 -15.58
CA LYS A 196 -8.98 -0.75 -14.52
C LYS A 196 -9.25 0.32 -13.50
N VAL A 197 -8.76 0.06 -12.30
CA VAL A 197 -8.91 0.95 -11.16
C VAL A 197 -7.55 1.58 -10.87
N LEU A 198 -7.55 2.87 -10.61
CA LEU A 198 -6.37 3.59 -10.13
C LEU A 198 -6.63 4.03 -8.69
N LEU A 199 -5.71 3.68 -7.79
CA LEU A 199 -5.68 4.25 -6.45
C LEU A 199 -4.67 5.40 -6.44
N CYS A 200 -5.08 6.53 -5.87
CA CYS A 200 -4.31 7.75 -5.77
C CYS A 200 -4.20 8.19 -4.30
N SER A 201 -3.00 8.62 -3.89
CA SER A 201 -2.77 9.36 -2.66
C SER A 201 -2.21 10.74 -3.04
N ASP A 202 -3.07 11.76 -3.04
CA ASP A 202 -2.69 13.11 -3.46
C ASP A 202 -2.33 14.00 -2.26
N ALA A 203 -1.03 14.14 -1.98
CA ALA A 203 -0.55 14.93 -0.85
C ALA A 203 -0.21 16.39 -1.19
N ARG A 204 -0.48 16.89 -2.41
CA ARG A 204 -0.07 18.25 -2.85
C ARG A 204 -0.61 19.37 -1.94
N SER A 205 -1.83 19.19 -1.46
CA SER A 205 -2.51 20.12 -0.54
C SER A 205 -2.40 19.71 0.94
N SER A 206 -1.50 18.79 1.28
CA SER A 206 -1.38 18.24 2.64
C SER A 206 -0.88 19.25 3.67
N SER A 207 -0.21 20.33 3.26
CA SER A 207 0.35 21.33 4.16
C SER A 207 0.58 22.69 3.49
N LEU A 208 0.42 23.75 4.28
CA LEU A 208 0.82 25.11 3.92
C LEU A 208 2.30 25.39 4.25
N GLY A 209 3.01 24.45 4.88
CA GLY A 209 4.43 24.58 5.18
C GLY A 209 5.29 24.65 3.91
N GLU A 210 6.35 25.46 3.98
CA GLU A 210 7.37 25.57 2.93
C GLU A 210 8.42 24.46 3.07
N GLY A 211 9.10 24.14 1.97
CA GLY A 211 10.20 23.16 1.95
C GLY A 211 9.79 21.69 2.09
N LEU A 212 8.49 21.39 2.12
CA LEU A 212 7.96 20.03 2.24
C LEU A 212 7.86 19.33 0.87
N TYR A 213 8.30 18.08 0.80
CA TYR A 213 8.05 17.19 -0.32
C TYR A 213 6.61 16.65 -0.25
N LYS A 214 5.78 17.02 -1.23
CA LYS A 214 4.32 16.75 -1.24
C LYS A 214 3.88 16.11 -2.57
N PRO A 215 4.41 14.94 -2.95
CA PRO A 215 4.07 14.30 -4.21
C PRO A 215 2.65 13.72 -4.18
N SER A 216 2.15 13.36 -5.36
CA SER A 216 1.05 12.40 -5.46
C SER A 216 1.63 11.01 -5.68
N PHE A 217 1.12 10.01 -4.96
CA PHE A 217 1.44 8.60 -5.16
C PHE A 217 0.27 7.86 -5.81
N ALA A 218 0.55 6.79 -6.56
CA ALA A 218 -0.50 6.06 -7.26
C ALA A 218 -0.04 4.68 -7.74
N GLY A 219 -1.02 3.81 -7.96
CA GLY A 219 -0.83 2.55 -8.67
C GLY A 219 -2.14 2.00 -9.22
N PHE A 220 -2.04 1.22 -10.29
CA PHE A 220 -3.17 0.51 -10.86
C PHE A 220 -3.49 -0.74 -10.05
N VAL A 221 -4.77 -1.03 -9.89
CA VAL A 221 -5.28 -2.14 -9.09
C VAL A 221 -5.95 -3.15 -10.02
N ASP A 222 -5.44 -4.38 -10.04
CA ASP A 222 -6.11 -5.49 -10.73
C ASP A 222 -7.15 -6.10 -9.79
N VAL A 223 -8.39 -5.67 -9.94
CA VAL A 223 -9.54 -6.08 -9.14
C VAL A 223 -10.67 -6.52 -10.06
N ASP A 224 -11.46 -7.50 -9.59
CA ASP A 224 -12.71 -7.89 -10.23
C ASP A 224 -13.82 -6.91 -9.85
N LEU A 225 -14.45 -6.31 -10.85
CA LEU A 225 -15.52 -5.33 -10.69
C LEU A 225 -16.92 -5.92 -10.94
N THR A 226 -17.04 -7.24 -11.07
CA THR A 226 -18.33 -7.94 -11.28
C THR A 226 -19.34 -7.59 -10.19
N ASP A 227 -18.88 -7.52 -8.94
CA ASP A 227 -19.72 -7.14 -7.79
C ASP A 227 -19.97 -5.63 -7.67
N LYS A 228 -19.39 -4.84 -8.58
CA LYS A 228 -19.48 -3.37 -8.63
C LYS A 228 -19.11 -2.68 -7.32
N LYS A 229 -18.11 -3.22 -6.62
CA LYS A 229 -17.64 -2.73 -5.31
C LYS A 229 -16.16 -2.44 -5.32
N LEU A 230 -15.77 -1.44 -4.53
CA LEU A 230 -14.38 -1.08 -4.25
C LEU A 230 -14.20 -0.82 -2.77
N SER A 231 -13.17 -1.42 -2.17
CA SER A 231 -12.83 -1.20 -0.78
C SER A 231 -11.53 -0.40 -0.64
N LEU A 232 -11.48 0.41 0.42
CA LEU A 232 -10.31 1.16 0.83
C LEU A 232 -10.23 1.13 2.36
N ARG A 233 -9.11 0.64 2.87
CA ARG A 233 -8.75 0.83 4.28
C ARG A 233 -7.61 1.84 4.39
N SER A 234 -7.71 2.81 5.29
CA SER A 234 -6.67 3.80 5.55
C SER A 234 -6.34 3.86 7.04
N LEU A 235 -5.07 3.67 7.36
CA LEU A 235 -4.52 3.88 8.69
C LEU A 235 -3.89 5.26 8.72
N ILE A 236 -4.40 6.13 9.58
CA ILE A 236 -3.94 7.51 9.74
C ILE A 236 -3.29 7.60 11.10
N ASP A 237 -2.00 7.95 11.15
CA ASP A 237 -1.27 8.17 12.41
C ASP A 237 -0.39 9.41 12.29
N HIS A 238 -0.95 10.55 12.69
CA HIS A 238 -0.33 11.87 12.70
C HIS A 238 0.29 12.27 11.35
N SER A 239 1.56 11.91 11.12
CA SER A 239 2.34 12.28 9.93
C SER A 239 2.42 11.19 8.86
N VAL A 240 1.73 10.07 9.05
CA VAL A 240 1.68 8.97 8.08
C VAL A 240 0.25 8.54 7.80
N VAL A 241 0.01 8.21 6.53
CA VAL A 241 -1.22 7.57 6.06
C VAL A 241 -0.85 6.34 5.25
N GLU A 242 -1.28 5.16 5.68
CA GLU A 242 -1.12 3.89 4.94
C GLU A 242 -2.48 3.47 4.36
N SER A 243 -2.59 3.47 3.03
CA SER A 243 -3.83 3.15 2.32
C SER A 243 -3.74 1.80 1.62
N PHE A 244 -4.73 0.93 1.85
CA PHE A 244 -4.85 -0.42 1.31
C PHE A 244 -6.10 -0.51 0.42
N GLY A 245 -5.90 -0.58 -0.88
CA GLY A 245 -6.99 -0.64 -1.86
C GLY A 245 -7.35 -2.08 -2.24
N ALA A 246 -8.64 -2.32 -2.51
CA ALA A 246 -9.17 -3.59 -3.00
C ALA A 246 -8.72 -4.80 -2.16
N GLY A 247 -8.89 -4.71 -0.84
CA GLY A 247 -8.50 -5.78 0.08
C GLY A 247 -6.99 -5.98 0.21
N GLY A 248 -6.18 -4.95 -0.10
CA GLY A 248 -4.72 -5.01 0.06
C GLY A 248 -3.94 -5.46 -1.17
N ARG A 249 -4.59 -5.47 -2.34
CA ARG A 249 -3.94 -5.68 -3.66
C ARG A 249 -2.98 -4.55 -4.00
N ILE A 250 -3.25 -3.37 -3.46
CA ILE A 250 -2.35 -2.23 -3.55
C ILE A 250 -2.19 -1.61 -2.15
N ALA A 251 -0.98 -1.17 -1.85
CA ALA A 251 -0.69 -0.34 -0.69
C ALA A 251 -0.01 0.95 -1.16
N ILE A 252 -0.37 2.07 -0.53
CA ILE A 252 0.27 3.38 -0.74
C ILE A 252 0.51 4.02 0.61
N THR A 253 1.78 4.26 0.93
CA THR A 253 2.19 4.99 2.14
C THR A 253 2.51 6.45 1.81
N SER A 254 1.91 7.37 2.55
CA SER A 254 2.15 8.82 2.40
C SER A 254 2.62 9.42 3.71
N ARG A 255 3.68 10.22 3.64
CA ARG A 255 4.10 11.10 4.75
C ARG A 255 3.57 12.51 4.53
N VAL A 256 2.91 13.06 5.55
CA VAL A 256 2.23 14.37 5.49
C VAL A 256 2.52 15.18 6.76
N TYR A 257 2.68 16.50 6.63
CA TYR A 257 2.99 17.40 7.75
C TYR A 257 2.04 18.61 7.76
N PRO A 258 0.74 18.41 8.02
CA PRO A 258 -0.23 19.49 8.01
C PRO A 258 0.10 20.56 9.06
N THR A 259 -0.15 21.83 8.73
CA THR A 259 0.03 22.96 9.66
C THR A 259 -1.28 23.42 10.31
N THR A 260 -2.42 23.17 9.66
CA THR A 260 -3.74 23.62 10.12
C THR A 260 -4.57 22.50 10.76
N ALA A 261 -4.61 21.34 10.11
CA ALA A 261 -5.42 20.19 10.50
C ALA A 261 -4.65 19.23 11.42
N VAL A 262 -4.16 19.75 12.56
CA VAL A 262 -3.33 18.99 13.51
C VAL A 262 -4.13 18.62 14.75
N PHE A 263 -3.94 17.40 15.26
CA PHE A 263 -4.59 16.88 16.47
C PHE A 263 -6.13 17.03 16.41
N GLU A 264 -6.75 17.65 17.40
CA GLU A 264 -8.20 17.87 17.50
C GLU A 264 -8.80 18.71 16.36
N LYS A 265 -7.98 19.31 15.49
CA LYS A 265 -8.44 20.02 14.28
C LYS A 265 -8.49 19.12 13.05
N ALA A 266 -7.92 17.92 13.10
CA ALA A 266 -8.02 16.96 12.02
C ALA A 266 -9.49 16.51 11.85
N ARG A 267 -9.92 16.39 10.60
CA ARG A 267 -11.28 15.99 10.22
C ARG A 267 -11.20 14.91 9.15
N LEU A 268 -12.15 13.99 9.18
CA LEU A 268 -12.31 12.94 8.19
C LEU A 268 -13.48 13.28 7.29
N PHE A 269 -13.30 13.12 5.98
CA PHE A 269 -14.33 13.35 4.98
C PHE A 269 -14.38 12.20 3.99
N VAL A 270 -15.59 11.85 3.57
CA VAL A 270 -15.84 11.06 2.37
C VAL A 270 -16.42 12.01 1.34
N PHE A 271 -15.86 12.01 0.13
CA PHE A 271 -16.28 12.92 -0.92
C PHE A 271 -16.31 12.19 -2.26
N ASN A 272 -17.16 12.68 -3.17
CA ASN A 272 -17.22 12.24 -4.54
C ASN A 272 -17.10 13.48 -5.44
N ASN A 273 -15.99 13.59 -6.15
CA ASN A 273 -15.74 14.66 -7.13
C ASN A 273 -16.03 14.21 -8.58
N GLY A 274 -16.61 13.03 -8.78
CA GLY A 274 -17.06 12.51 -10.08
C GLY A 274 -18.49 12.93 -10.41
N SER A 275 -18.91 12.66 -11.65
CA SER A 275 -20.28 12.92 -12.10
C SER A 275 -21.27 11.81 -11.76
N GLU A 276 -20.78 10.59 -11.54
CA GLU A 276 -21.61 9.43 -11.22
C GLU A 276 -21.84 9.29 -9.73
N THR A 277 -23.05 8.85 -9.37
CA THR A 277 -23.39 8.52 -7.99
C THR A 277 -22.59 7.29 -7.56
N ILE A 278 -21.85 7.44 -6.46
CA ILE A 278 -21.16 6.36 -5.76
C ILE A 278 -21.83 6.23 -4.39
N THR A 279 -22.19 5.02 -4.01
CA THR A 279 -22.85 4.72 -2.73
C THR A 279 -21.80 4.22 -1.74
N VAL A 280 -21.85 4.71 -0.50
CA VAL A 280 -21.10 4.13 0.62
C VAL A 280 -21.93 2.97 1.17
N GLU A 281 -21.53 1.74 0.87
CA GLU A 281 -22.21 0.51 1.35
C GLU A 281 -21.90 0.25 2.82
N SER A 282 -20.65 0.48 3.21
CA SER A 282 -20.20 0.38 4.60
C SER A 282 -19.09 1.40 4.85
N LEU A 283 -19.09 1.95 6.07
CA LEU A 283 -18.02 2.79 6.57
C LEU A 283 -17.86 2.50 8.05
N ASN A 284 -16.73 1.92 8.39
CA ASN A 284 -16.32 1.72 9.77
C ASN A 284 -15.11 2.61 10.04
N ALA A 285 -15.10 3.27 11.18
CA ALA A 285 -13.99 4.11 11.59
C ALA A 285 -13.74 3.96 13.09
N TRP A 286 -12.49 3.68 13.44
CA TRP A 286 -12.05 3.46 14.81
C TRP A 286 -11.03 4.52 15.20
N SER A 287 -11.12 5.00 16.44
CA SER A 287 -10.02 5.77 17.03
C SER A 287 -8.90 4.80 17.42
N MET A 288 -7.66 5.12 17.07
CA MET A 288 -6.52 4.29 17.45
C MET A 288 -5.91 4.79 18.75
N ASN A 289 -5.79 3.89 19.73
CA ASN A 289 -5.10 4.20 20.97
C ASN A 289 -3.59 4.25 20.75
N LYS A 290 -2.91 5.01 21.61
CA LYS A 290 -1.44 5.02 21.63
C LYS A 290 -0.92 3.60 21.93
N PRO A 291 0.07 3.10 21.16
CA PRO A 291 0.69 1.83 21.48
C PRO A 291 1.38 1.92 22.84
N VAL A 292 1.33 0.82 23.60
CA VAL A 292 2.04 0.75 24.88
C VAL A 292 3.52 0.50 24.59
N MET A 293 4.34 1.53 24.80
CA MET A 293 5.79 1.45 24.65
C MET A 293 6.44 1.14 26.00
N ASN A 294 7.47 0.29 26.01
CA ASN A 294 8.30 -0.01 27.19
C ASN A 294 7.54 -0.63 28.37
N VAL A 295 6.70 -1.65 28.12
CA VAL A 295 6.16 -2.46 29.22
C VAL A 295 7.35 -3.11 29.94
N PRO A 296 7.51 -2.94 31.27
CA PRO A 296 8.53 -3.67 32.00
C PRO A 296 8.34 -5.16 31.75
N VAL A 297 9.36 -5.84 31.23
CA VAL A 297 9.34 -7.30 31.14
C VAL A 297 9.12 -7.81 32.55
N LYS A 298 7.99 -8.48 32.80
CA LYS A 298 7.77 -9.16 34.07
C LYS A 298 8.84 -10.23 34.18
N SER A 299 9.84 -9.96 35.02
CA SER A 299 10.89 -10.90 35.43
C SER A 299 10.29 -12.10 36.15
#